data_AF-A0A0E0L8M5-F1
#
_entry.id   AF-A0A0E0L8M5-F1
#
_cell.length_a   1.000
_cell.length_b   1.000
_cell.length_c   1.000
_cell.angle_alpha   90.00
_cell.angle_beta   90.00
_cell.angle_gamma   90.00
#
_symmetry.space_group_name_H-M   'P 1'
#
loop_
_entity.id
_entity.type
_entity.pdbx_description
1 polymer ?
#
loop_
_entity_poly.entity_id
_entity_poly.type
_entity_poly.pdbx_seq_one_letter_code
_entity_poly.pdbx_strand_id
1 'polypeptide(L)'
;MVRPALLRPRSSPPTPSWPAAAAAAAAAAARASANPLPPLSSPSLRPGRRSMASAGSGRGRVRIAVVGDVVIMATRMFNLLKAFQIFSSPKQLFSGIMTVGTRISFQRNRVRLQLESLGEQHVGYKCLDFPTIKLSVVGGRPFSCGGNRIFRPKLLSKWYGVNDMAESAKKIYDAAANAPEEHAVILLAHNGPTGLGSRMDDICGRDWVAGGGDHGDPDLEQAISDLQRETGVSIPLVVFGHMHKSLAYGRGLRKMIAFGANRTIYLNGAVVPRVKHAQSSRKPAISTSEQIGLEGLGGLMVPTSRAFTIIDLFEGAVEKISEVWVTVGDAGTELEQELVLYKQPREHI
;
A
#
# COMPACT_ATOMS: atom_id res chain seq x y z
N MET A 1 -36.93 59.34 24.73
CA MET A 1 -38.07 59.29 23.78
C MET A 1 -37.60 58.63 22.49
N VAL A 2 -38.51 57.96 21.75
CA VAL A 2 -38.55 57.72 20.28
C VAL A 2 -37.22 57.47 19.53
N ARG A 3 -36.99 56.40 18.75
CA ARG A 3 -37.59 55.05 18.55
C ARG A 3 -36.62 54.28 17.60
N PRO A 4 -36.46 52.95 17.69
CA PRO A 4 -35.71 52.18 16.68
C PRO A 4 -36.55 51.90 15.43
N ALA A 5 -35.89 51.62 14.30
CA ALA A 5 -36.51 51.14 13.07
C ALA A 5 -36.02 49.72 12.72
N LEU A 6 -36.95 48.75 12.74
CA LEU A 6 -36.76 47.39 12.25
C LEU A 6 -37.44 47.26 10.88
N LEU A 7 -36.83 46.52 9.95
CA LEU A 7 -37.54 45.62 9.01
C LEU A 7 -36.56 44.69 8.25
N ARG A 8 -37.09 43.52 7.89
CA ARG A 8 -36.50 42.37 7.16
C ARG A 8 -37.57 41.91 6.14
N PRO A 9 -37.33 40.93 5.23
CA PRO A 9 -36.15 40.57 4.43
C PRO A 9 -36.56 40.42 2.93
N ARG A 10 -35.94 39.48 2.17
CA ARG A 10 -36.13 39.09 0.74
C ARG A 10 -35.32 39.95 -0.25
N SER A 11 -34.81 39.46 -1.39
CA SER A 11 -34.77 38.09 -1.96
C SER A 11 -33.62 37.93 -2.99
N SER A 12 -33.16 36.70 -3.21
CA SER A 12 -32.23 36.31 -4.29
C SER A 12 -32.97 35.49 -5.38
N PRO A 13 -32.36 35.20 -6.54
CA PRO A 13 -31.74 36.11 -7.51
C PRO A 13 -32.38 35.96 -8.92
N PRO A 14 -32.12 36.86 -9.89
CA PRO A 14 -32.60 36.68 -11.26
C PRO A 14 -31.73 35.73 -12.09
N THR A 15 -32.37 34.86 -12.87
CA THR A 15 -31.75 34.10 -13.98
C THR A 15 -31.94 34.85 -15.31
N PRO A 16 -30.98 34.78 -16.26
CA PRO A 16 -31.22 35.06 -17.67
C PRO A 16 -31.56 33.77 -18.45
N SER A 17 -32.34 33.88 -19.53
CA SER A 17 -33.00 32.71 -20.15
C SER A 17 -33.20 32.79 -21.67
N TRP A 18 -32.68 31.78 -22.41
CA TRP A 18 -33.19 31.28 -23.71
C TRP A 18 -33.10 32.27 -24.91
N PRO A 19 -33.43 31.93 -26.19
CA PRO A 19 -33.82 30.65 -26.84
C PRO A 19 -32.68 30.05 -27.72
N ALA A 20 -32.71 28.86 -28.38
CA ALA A 20 -33.70 27.80 -28.67
C ALA A 20 -34.34 27.74 -30.10
N ALA A 21 -33.95 26.73 -30.89
CA ALA A 21 -34.61 26.15 -32.07
C ALA A 21 -34.01 24.72 -32.31
N ALA A 22 -34.80 23.63 -32.25
CA ALA A 22 -35.42 22.87 -33.37
C ALA A 22 -34.41 22.07 -34.25
N ALA A 23 -34.63 20.80 -34.66
CA ALA A 23 -35.76 19.83 -34.56
C ALA A 23 -35.20 18.38 -34.37
N ALA A 24 -35.88 17.39 -33.76
CA ALA A 24 -36.88 16.46 -34.34
C ALA A 24 -36.56 15.95 -35.77
N ALA A 25 -36.60 14.65 -36.14
CA ALA A 25 -37.00 13.39 -35.47
C ALA A 25 -36.21 12.19 -36.13
N ALA A 26 -36.57 10.89 -36.17
CA ALA A 26 -37.76 10.10 -35.80
C ALA A 26 -37.49 8.57 -35.70
N ALA A 27 -38.43 7.85 -35.06
CA ALA A 27 -38.89 6.47 -35.38
C ALA A 27 -37.98 5.22 -35.11
N ALA A 28 -38.59 4.03 -35.27
CA ALA A 28 -38.14 2.74 -34.74
C ALA A 28 -38.61 1.52 -35.60
N ALA A 29 -38.42 0.29 -35.06
CA ALA A 29 -38.64 -1.04 -35.67
C ALA A 29 -37.50 -1.53 -36.61
N ALA A 30 -37.31 -2.84 -36.85
CA ALA A 30 -38.13 -4.01 -36.47
C ALA A 30 -37.30 -5.26 -36.09
N ARG A 31 -37.97 -6.33 -35.65
CA ARG A 31 -37.39 -7.68 -35.44
C ARG A 31 -37.19 -8.42 -36.77
N ALA A 32 -36.18 -9.29 -36.83
CA ALA A 32 -36.15 -10.46 -37.71
C ALA A 32 -35.44 -11.64 -37.02
N SER A 33 -35.78 -12.87 -37.40
CA SER A 33 -35.22 -14.11 -36.83
C SER A 33 -34.89 -15.09 -37.96
N ALA A 34 -33.69 -15.69 -37.93
CA ALA A 34 -33.36 -16.88 -38.70
C ALA A 34 -32.12 -17.59 -38.13
N ASN A 35 -32.25 -18.89 -37.89
CA ASN A 35 -31.15 -19.87 -37.85
C ASN A 35 -31.46 -20.88 -38.98
N PRO A 36 -30.46 -21.43 -39.69
CA PRO A 36 -30.13 -22.83 -39.40
C PRO A 36 -28.68 -23.29 -39.67
N LEU A 37 -28.13 -23.97 -38.66
CA LEU A 37 -27.33 -25.23 -38.72
C LEU A 37 -25.96 -25.30 -39.46
N PRO A 38 -25.08 -26.28 -39.09
CA PRO A 38 -23.67 -26.38 -39.50
C PRO A 38 -23.45 -27.55 -40.51
N PRO A 39 -22.24 -27.83 -41.09
CA PRO A 39 -21.06 -28.33 -40.32
C PRO A 39 -19.66 -27.95 -40.88
N LEU A 40 -18.60 -28.18 -40.08
CA LEU A 40 -17.49 -29.10 -40.40
C LEU A 40 -16.40 -29.11 -39.30
N SER A 41 -15.72 -30.25 -39.17
CA SER A 41 -14.78 -30.54 -38.08
C SER A 41 -13.37 -30.86 -38.59
N SER A 42 -12.34 -30.27 -37.97
CA SER A 42 -10.96 -30.79 -37.97
C SER A 42 -10.16 -30.24 -36.77
N PRO A 43 -9.12 -30.93 -36.28
CA PRO A 43 -8.60 -30.71 -34.93
C PRO A 43 -7.42 -29.72 -34.87
N SER A 44 -7.32 -28.98 -33.76
CA SER A 44 -6.08 -28.36 -33.32
C SER A 44 -5.62 -28.94 -31.97
N LEU A 45 -4.33 -29.25 -31.86
CA LEU A 45 -3.75 -29.98 -30.75
C LEU A 45 -3.81 -29.17 -29.44
N ARG A 46 -4.37 -29.78 -28.38
CA ARG A 46 -4.17 -29.28 -27.01
C ARG A 46 -2.71 -29.51 -26.61
N PRO A 47 -1.94 -28.48 -26.17
CA PRO A 47 -0.70 -28.72 -25.45
C PRO A 47 -1.01 -29.53 -24.20
N GLY A 48 -0.40 -30.71 -24.06
CA GLY A 48 -0.67 -31.60 -22.94
C GLY A 48 -0.31 -30.94 -21.62
N ARG A 49 -1.28 -30.83 -20.69
CA ARG A 49 -1.08 -30.31 -19.33
C ARG A 49 -0.14 -31.25 -18.57
N ARG A 50 1.18 -31.05 -18.68
CA ARG A 50 2.18 -31.77 -17.90
C ARG A 50 1.93 -31.53 -16.42
N SER A 51 1.23 -32.46 -15.79
CA SER A 51 1.10 -32.54 -14.34
C SER A 51 2.45 -32.94 -13.75
N MET A 52 3.34 -31.98 -13.55
CA MET A 52 4.45 -32.18 -12.63
C MET A 52 3.86 -32.29 -11.23
N ALA A 53 3.91 -33.48 -10.66
CA ALA A 53 3.52 -33.72 -9.28
C ALA A 53 4.50 -32.96 -8.37
N SER A 54 4.11 -31.76 -7.93
CA SER A 54 4.87 -30.99 -6.98
C SER A 54 4.77 -31.65 -5.61
N ALA A 55 5.88 -32.16 -5.10
CA ALA A 55 5.94 -32.82 -3.81
C ALA A 55 5.71 -31.82 -2.67
N GLY A 56 4.87 -32.19 -1.69
CA GLY A 56 4.71 -31.50 -0.42
C GLY A 56 3.96 -30.16 -0.49
N SER A 57 2.70 -30.13 -0.06
CA SER A 57 1.99 -28.87 0.22
C SER A 57 2.66 -28.18 1.40
N GLY A 58 3.32 -27.06 1.14
CA GLY A 58 4.14 -26.34 2.12
C GLY A 58 3.32 -25.54 3.12
N ARG A 59 2.81 -26.20 4.18
CA ARG A 59 2.41 -25.56 5.45
C ARG A 59 3.63 -24.85 6.06
N GLY A 60 3.88 -23.63 5.59
CA GLY A 60 5.19 -22.98 5.66
C GLY A 60 5.25 -21.76 6.57
N ARG A 61 6.46 -21.45 7.03
CA ARG A 61 6.80 -20.14 7.58
C ARG A 61 7.07 -19.17 6.43
N VAL A 62 6.32 -18.08 6.37
CA VAL A 62 6.48 -17.02 5.36
C VAL A 62 7.14 -15.82 6.02
N ARG A 63 8.11 -15.20 5.35
CA ARG A 63 8.74 -13.96 5.79
C ARG A 63 8.48 -12.87 4.75
N ILE A 64 7.91 -11.75 5.20
CA ILE A 64 7.62 -10.57 4.39
C ILE A 64 8.47 -9.42 4.91
N ALA A 65 9.15 -8.71 4.01
CA ALA A 65 9.93 -7.51 4.34
C ALA A 65 9.26 -6.27 3.74
N VAL A 66 8.45 -5.60 4.56
CA VAL A 66 7.77 -4.35 4.19
C VAL A 66 8.76 -3.21 4.22
N VAL A 67 8.80 -2.42 3.15
CA VAL A 67 9.62 -1.21 3.07
C VAL A 67 8.81 0.02 3.50
N GLY A 68 7.54 0.12 3.08
CA GLY A 68 6.74 1.34 3.24
C GLY A 68 7.20 2.48 2.33
N ASP A 69 6.47 3.60 2.33
CA ASP A 69 6.54 4.73 1.40
C ASP A 69 7.86 4.90 0.59
N VAL A 70 7.94 4.35 -0.63
CA VAL A 70 9.15 4.37 -1.48
C VAL A 70 9.05 5.41 -2.60
N VAL A 71 10.07 6.24 -2.75
CA VAL A 71 10.34 6.97 -4.00
C VAL A 71 11.21 6.08 -4.89
N ILE A 72 10.59 5.32 -5.80
CA ILE A 72 11.33 4.43 -6.71
C ILE A 72 12.17 5.26 -7.69
N MET A 73 13.49 5.12 -7.61
CA MET A 73 14.49 5.63 -8.56
C MET A 73 15.46 4.48 -8.82
N ALA A 74 15.83 4.22 -10.08
CA ALA A 74 16.47 2.96 -10.48
C ALA A 74 17.71 2.58 -9.64
N THR A 75 18.62 3.53 -9.37
CA THR A 75 19.82 3.33 -8.55
C THR A 75 19.56 3.03 -7.06
N ARG A 76 18.34 3.32 -6.56
CA ARG A 76 17.93 2.94 -5.19
C ARG A 76 17.43 1.49 -5.11
N MET A 77 16.99 0.90 -6.22
CA MET A 77 16.40 -0.45 -6.25
C MET A 77 17.46 -1.55 -6.09
N PHE A 78 18.59 -1.47 -6.79
CA PHE A 78 19.72 -2.40 -6.62
C PHE A 78 20.22 -2.48 -5.16
N ASN A 79 20.34 -1.33 -4.49
CA ASN A 79 20.77 -1.26 -3.09
C ASN A 79 19.68 -1.65 -2.08
N LEU A 80 18.43 -1.82 -2.52
CA LEU A 80 17.37 -2.43 -1.73
C LEU A 80 17.43 -3.96 -1.85
N LEU A 81 17.69 -4.48 -3.07
CA LEU A 81 17.87 -5.91 -3.32
C LEU A 81 19.07 -6.49 -2.56
N LYS A 82 20.22 -5.78 -2.51
CA LYS A 82 21.34 -6.14 -1.62
C LYS A 82 20.89 -6.29 -0.16
N ALA A 83 20.15 -5.30 0.35
CA ALA A 83 19.70 -5.27 1.74
C ALA A 83 18.73 -6.41 2.10
N PHE A 84 17.96 -6.95 1.14
CA PHE A 84 17.10 -8.11 1.39
C PHE A 84 17.87 -9.43 1.56
N GLN A 85 19.13 -9.52 1.10
CA GLN A 85 19.91 -10.77 1.15
C GLN A 85 20.11 -11.28 2.59
N ILE A 86 20.18 -10.39 3.59
CA ILE A 86 20.30 -10.75 5.01
C ILE A 86 19.07 -11.49 5.57
N PHE A 87 17.91 -11.36 4.93
CA PHE A 87 16.66 -11.99 5.37
C PHE A 87 16.33 -13.27 4.58
N SER A 88 16.99 -13.50 3.46
CA SER A 88 16.86 -14.69 2.63
C SER A 88 17.49 -15.90 3.33
N SER A 89 16.67 -16.91 3.65
CA SER A 89 17.14 -18.22 4.09
C SER A 89 16.67 -19.32 3.13
N PRO A 90 17.46 -20.37 2.87
CA PRO A 90 17.14 -21.40 1.85
C PRO A 90 15.94 -22.31 2.20
N LYS A 91 15.17 -21.98 3.23
CA LYS A 91 13.94 -22.67 3.67
C LYS A 91 12.71 -21.75 3.78
N GLN A 92 12.81 -20.48 3.38
CA GLN A 92 11.72 -19.50 3.45
C GLN A 92 11.40 -18.97 2.04
N LEU A 93 10.13 -19.06 1.63
CA LEU A 93 9.68 -18.44 0.38
C LEU A 93 9.59 -16.93 0.59
N PHE A 94 10.61 -16.21 0.11
CA PHE A 94 10.72 -14.77 0.32
C PHE A 94 9.86 -13.99 -0.68
N SER A 95 8.57 -13.84 -0.37
CA SER A 95 7.68 -12.96 -1.13
C SER A 95 8.02 -11.50 -0.80
N GLY A 96 8.93 -10.93 -1.60
CA GLY A 96 9.37 -9.54 -1.52
C GLY A 96 8.27 -8.58 -1.99
N ILE A 97 7.22 -8.43 -1.18
CA ILE A 97 6.07 -7.56 -1.44
C ILE A 97 6.52 -6.09 -1.47
N MET A 98 6.82 -5.60 -2.67
CA MET A 98 7.34 -4.26 -2.88
C MET A 98 6.24 -3.20 -2.94
N THR A 99 6.44 -2.13 -2.16
CA THR A 99 5.80 -0.81 -2.33
C THR A 99 4.35 -0.65 -1.84
N VAL A 100 4.19 -0.72 -0.52
CA VAL A 100 3.32 0.24 0.16
C VAL A 100 3.79 1.66 -0.18
N GLY A 101 2.87 2.48 -0.70
CA GLY A 101 3.03 3.93 -0.92
C GLY A 101 4.12 4.36 -1.91
N THR A 102 3.76 4.69 -3.15
CA THR A 102 4.68 5.46 -4.01
C THR A 102 4.52 6.96 -3.76
N ARG A 103 5.51 7.60 -3.10
CA ARG A 103 5.63 9.07 -3.09
C ARG A 103 6.19 9.54 -4.44
N ILE A 104 5.33 9.57 -5.44
CA ILE A 104 5.71 9.80 -6.84
C ILE A 104 6.24 11.24 -7.04
N SER A 105 7.37 11.40 -7.74
CA SER A 105 7.78 12.71 -8.24
C SER A 105 6.95 13.06 -9.48
N PHE A 106 6.04 14.03 -9.37
CA PHE A 106 4.94 14.25 -10.33
C PHE A 106 5.33 14.95 -11.65
N GLN A 107 6.10 14.27 -12.49
CA GLN A 107 6.04 14.44 -13.95
C GLN A 107 5.22 13.28 -14.54
N ARG A 108 4.38 13.54 -15.56
CA ARG A 108 3.36 12.60 -16.07
C ARG A 108 3.94 11.23 -16.48
N ASN A 109 5.15 11.23 -17.04
CA ASN A 109 5.85 10.00 -17.46
C ASN A 109 6.41 9.20 -16.27
N ARG A 110 6.78 9.86 -15.16
CA ARG A 110 7.42 9.20 -14.01
C ARG A 110 6.45 8.30 -13.23
N VAL A 111 5.17 8.70 -13.11
CA VAL A 111 4.13 7.84 -12.52
C VAL A 111 4.05 6.52 -13.30
N ARG A 112 3.99 6.62 -14.64
CA ARG A 112 3.85 5.50 -15.55
C ARG A 112 5.06 4.56 -15.44
N LEU A 113 6.27 5.11 -15.55
CA LEU A 113 7.53 4.35 -15.42
C LEU A 113 7.65 3.64 -14.06
N GLN A 114 7.17 4.23 -12.96
CA GLN A 114 7.19 3.58 -11.65
C GLN A 114 6.23 2.39 -11.56
N LEU A 115 5.05 2.46 -12.17
CA LEU A 115 4.13 1.31 -12.26
C LEU A 115 4.62 0.25 -13.24
N GLU A 116 5.18 0.65 -14.38
CA GLU A 116 5.80 -0.27 -15.35
C GLU A 116 7.02 -0.99 -14.75
N SER A 117 7.75 -0.35 -13.82
CA SER A 117 8.84 -0.99 -13.06
C SER A 117 8.37 -2.02 -12.02
N LEU A 118 7.09 -1.98 -11.61
CA LEU A 118 6.48 -2.98 -10.73
C LEU A 118 5.79 -4.10 -11.52
N GLY A 119 5.31 -3.79 -12.74
CA GLY A 119 4.71 -4.76 -13.65
C GLY A 119 3.55 -5.52 -13.00
N GLU A 120 3.63 -6.84 -12.99
CA GLU A 120 2.63 -7.74 -12.41
C GLU A 120 2.56 -7.68 -10.87
N GLN A 121 3.62 -7.18 -10.21
CA GLN A 121 3.66 -7.02 -8.74
C GLN A 121 2.85 -5.79 -8.25
N HIS A 122 2.33 -4.96 -9.16
CA HIS A 122 1.46 -3.84 -8.78
C HIS A 122 0.03 -4.31 -8.52
N VAL A 123 -0.29 -4.53 -7.23
CA VAL A 123 -1.56 -5.08 -6.74
C VAL A 123 -2.70 -4.06 -6.56
N GLY A 124 -2.54 -2.78 -6.96
CA GLY A 124 -3.57 -1.75 -6.72
C GLY A 124 -4.93 -2.08 -7.35
N TYR A 125 -5.95 -2.30 -6.52
CA TYR A 125 -7.27 -2.89 -6.87
C TYR A 125 -7.18 -4.25 -7.58
N LYS A 126 -6.25 -5.11 -7.17
CA LYS A 126 -6.07 -6.48 -7.66
C LYS A 126 -5.70 -7.42 -6.52
N CYS A 127 -5.90 -8.72 -6.74
CA CYS A 127 -5.25 -9.78 -5.97
C CYS A 127 -3.97 -10.25 -6.66
N LEU A 128 -3.00 -10.73 -5.88
CA LEU A 128 -1.86 -11.53 -6.31
C LEU A 128 -1.75 -12.75 -5.39
N ASP A 129 -1.97 -13.93 -5.96
CA ASP A 129 -2.09 -15.18 -5.21
C ASP A 129 -0.77 -15.97 -5.16
N PHE A 130 -0.51 -16.61 -4.03
CA PHE A 130 0.64 -17.49 -3.78
C PHE A 130 0.16 -18.86 -3.27
N PRO A 131 -0.42 -19.73 -4.13
CA PRO A 131 -1.08 -20.96 -3.70
C PRO A 131 -0.22 -21.92 -2.88
N THR A 132 1.08 -21.99 -3.17
CA THR A 132 2.04 -22.85 -2.46
C THR A 132 2.16 -22.54 -0.96
N ILE A 133 1.85 -21.31 -0.54
CA ILE A 133 1.87 -20.85 0.86
C ILE A 133 0.50 -20.40 1.38
N LYS A 134 -0.57 -20.65 0.61
CA LYS A 134 -1.96 -20.25 0.91
C LYS A 134 -2.10 -18.79 1.35
N LEU A 135 -1.53 -17.90 0.56
CA LEU A 135 -1.48 -16.47 0.83
C LEU A 135 -1.92 -15.68 -0.40
N SER A 136 -2.70 -14.63 -0.20
CA SER A 136 -3.12 -13.69 -1.23
C SER A 136 -2.83 -12.26 -0.80
N VAL A 137 -2.47 -11.41 -1.75
CA VAL A 137 -2.01 -10.04 -1.48
C VAL A 137 -2.86 -9.07 -2.30
N VAL A 138 -3.61 -8.21 -1.61
CA VAL A 138 -4.63 -7.34 -2.24
C VAL A 138 -4.29 -5.87 -2.02
N GLY A 139 -4.26 -5.07 -3.09
CA GLY A 139 -3.97 -3.64 -3.01
C GLY A 139 -5.21 -2.76 -2.85
N GLY A 140 -5.22 -1.94 -1.81
CA GLY A 140 -6.11 -0.79 -1.62
C GLY A 140 -5.88 0.35 -2.62
N ARG A 141 -6.53 1.50 -2.39
CA ARG A 141 -6.50 2.66 -3.30
C ARG A 141 -5.07 3.12 -3.65
N PRO A 142 -4.68 3.09 -4.94
CA PRO A 142 -3.48 3.76 -5.44
C PRO A 142 -3.56 5.29 -5.26
N PHE A 143 -2.42 5.90 -4.98
CA PHE A 143 -2.28 7.36 -4.82
C PHE A 143 -3.08 7.98 -3.67
N SER A 144 -3.56 7.19 -2.71
CA SER A 144 -4.24 7.75 -1.54
C SER A 144 -3.36 8.76 -0.79
N CYS A 145 -3.99 9.80 -0.24
CA CYS A 145 -3.36 10.77 0.65
C CYS A 145 -4.07 10.85 2.01
N GLY A 146 -4.89 9.83 2.34
CA GLY A 146 -5.72 9.78 3.54
C GLY A 146 -6.91 10.74 3.56
N GLY A 147 -7.87 10.43 4.43
CA GLY A 147 -9.13 11.15 4.61
C GLY A 147 -10.17 10.87 3.52
N ASN A 148 -11.36 11.46 3.72
CA ASN A 148 -12.55 11.23 2.89
C ASN A 148 -12.55 11.88 1.49
N ARG A 149 -11.38 12.06 0.84
CA ARG A 149 -11.26 12.70 -0.47
C ARG A 149 -10.39 11.90 -1.44
N ILE A 150 -10.91 11.60 -2.63
CA ILE A 150 -10.11 10.99 -3.69
C ILE A 150 -9.07 11.99 -4.22
N PHE A 151 -7.81 11.61 -4.09
CA PHE A 151 -6.70 12.31 -4.73
C PHE A 151 -6.63 11.95 -6.23
N ARG A 152 -6.43 12.96 -7.09
CA ARG A 152 -6.30 12.82 -8.55
C ARG A 152 -7.43 11.97 -9.21
N PRO A 153 -8.73 12.31 -9.05
CA PRO A 153 -9.83 11.50 -9.58
C PRO A 153 -9.74 11.24 -11.09
N LYS A 154 -9.28 12.22 -11.89
CA LYS A 154 -9.05 12.03 -13.35
C LYS A 154 -7.98 10.98 -13.70
N LEU A 155 -7.06 10.65 -12.78
CA LEU A 155 -6.06 9.59 -12.95
C LEU A 155 -6.62 8.25 -12.47
N LEU A 156 -7.27 8.24 -11.30
CA LEU A 156 -7.88 7.04 -10.72
C LEU A 156 -8.98 6.47 -11.64
N SER A 157 -9.86 7.34 -12.13
CA SER A 157 -10.89 7.02 -13.12
C SER A 157 -10.28 6.49 -14.43
N LYS A 158 -9.28 7.18 -15.00
CA LYS A 158 -8.68 6.75 -16.27
C LYS A 158 -7.92 5.41 -16.19
N TRP A 159 -7.29 5.08 -15.07
CA TRP A 159 -6.42 3.89 -14.96
C TRP A 159 -7.03 2.71 -14.21
N TYR A 160 -8.01 2.95 -13.34
CA TYR A 160 -8.64 1.93 -12.51
C TYR A 160 -10.17 1.91 -12.62
N GLY A 161 -10.78 2.88 -13.31
CA GLY A 161 -12.24 3.00 -13.41
C GLY A 161 -12.90 3.19 -12.04
N VAL A 162 -12.35 4.09 -11.22
CA VAL A 162 -12.88 4.49 -9.91
C VAL A 162 -12.99 6.02 -9.85
N ASN A 163 -14.18 6.49 -9.52
CA ASN A 163 -14.61 7.88 -9.55
C ASN A 163 -14.95 8.40 -8.13
N ASP A 164 -15.48 7.53 -7.27
CA ASP A 164 -15.88 7.84 -5.88
C ASP A 164 -15.41 6.78 -4.85
N MET A 165 -15.72 7.04 -3.57
CA MET A 165 -15.30 6.20 -2.44
C MET A 165 -16.01 4.84 -2.38
N ALA A 166 -17.26 4.73 -2.86
CA ALA A 166 -18.00 3.47 -2.86
C ALA A 166 -17.48 2.56 -3.98
N GLU A 167 -17.20 3.10 -5.16
CA GLU A 167 -16.47 2.37 -6.22
C GLU A 167 -15.06 1.96 -5.74
N SER A 168 -14.38 2.80 -4.97
CA SER A 168 -13.07 2.49 -4.38
C SER A 168 -13.17 1.30 -3.41
N ALA A 169 -14.11 1.34 -2.47
CA ALA A 169 -14.35 0.28 -1.49
C ALA A 169 -14.72 -1.03 -2.18
N LYS A 170 -15.67 -0.97 -3.14
CA LYS A 170 -16.13 -2.16 -3.87
C LYS A 170 -15.00 -2.85 -4.61
N LYS A 171 -14.03 -2.13 -5.19
CA LYS A 171 -12.90 -2.79 -5.88
C LYS A 171 -11.86 -3.40 -4.94
N ILE A 172 -11.77 -2.92 -3.70
CA ILE A 172 -10.96 -3.57 -2.66
C ILE A 172 -11.66 -4.84 -2.17
N TYR A 173 -12.97 -4.75 -1.92
CA TYR A 173 -13.83 -5.89 -1.58
C TYR A 173 -13.79 -6.97 -2.69
N ASP A 174 -14.09 -6.61 -3.94
CA ASP A 174 -14.09 -7.52 -5.09
C ASP A 174 -12.73 -8.20 -5.27
N ALA A 175 -11.62 -7.47 -5.10
CA ALA A 175 -10.29 -8.05 -5.22
C ALA A 175 -9.97 -9.07 -4.12
N ALA A 176 -10.43 -8.86 -2.89
CA ALA A 176 -10.21 -9.79 -1.78
C ALA A 176 -11.21 -10.95 -1.74
N ALA A 177 -12.48 -10.72 -2.12
CA ALA A 177 -13.50 -11.76 -2.19
C ALA A 177 -13.26 -12.78 -3.34
N ASN A 178 -12.41 -12.43 -4.32
CA ASN A 178 -11.93 -13.35 -5.35
C ASN A 178 -10.66 -14.12 -4.96
N ALA A 179 -10.10 -13.92 -3.76
CA ALA A 179 -9.00 -14.75 -3.27
C ALA A 179 -9.49 -16.19 -2.99
N PRO A 180 -8.66 -17.24 -3.18
CA PRO A 180 -9.06 -18.62 -2.89
C PRO A 180 -9.44 -18.81 -1.41
N GLU A 181 -10.51 -19.58 -1.15
CA GLU A 181 -11.11 -19.76 0.19
C GLU A 181 -10.10 -20.24 1.26
N GLU A 182 -9.12 -21.06 0.88
CA GLU A 182 -8.09 -21.54 1.81
C GLU A 182 -6.96 -20.52 2.09
N HIS A 183 -6.99 -19.32 1.51
CA HIS A 183 -5.91 -18.33 1.63
C HIS A 183 -6.14 -17.31 2.75
N ALA A 184 -5.05 -16.95 3.43
CA ALA A 184 -4.99 -15.71 4.20
C ALA A 184 -4.78 -14.52 3.26
N VAL A 185 -5.57 -13.45 3.41
CA VAL A 185 -5.47 -12.21 2.62
C VAL A 185 -4.73 -11.13 3.40
N ILE A 186 -3.62 -10.64 2.84
CA ILE A 186 -2.92 -9.44 3.32
C ILE A 186 -3.36 -8.26 2.47
N LEU A 187 -3.96 -7.26 3.10
CA LEU A 187 -4.27 -5.98 2.45
C LEU A 187 -3.06 -5.04 2.50
N LEU A 188 -2.76 -4.38 1.37
CA LEU A 188 -1.73 -3.35 1.26
C LEU A 188 -2.36 -2.02 0.84
N ALA A 189 -2.17 -0.95 1.59
CA ALA A 189 -2.63 0.39 1.19
C ALA A 189 -1.52 1.43 1.31
N HIS A 190 -1.68 2.62 0.72
CA HIS A 190 -0.74 3.71 1.00
C HIS A 190 -0.95 4.23 2.43
N ASN A 191 -2.20 4.34 2.88
CA ASN A 191 -2.62 4.86 4.17
C ASN A 191 -3.55 3.84 4.85
N GLY A 192 -3.68 3.87 6.17
CA GLY A 192 -4.54 2.92 6.91
C GLY A 192 -6.03 3.27 6.84
N PRO A 193 -6.92 2.39 7.32
CA PRO A 193 -8.36 2.66 7.32
C PRO A 193 -8.74 3.75 8.35
N THR A 194 -9.90 4.37 8.14
CA THR A 194 -10.54 5.23 9.15
C THR A 194 -10.97 4.39 10.37
N GLY A 195 -11.13 5.05 11.52
CA GLY A 195 -11.44 4.43 12.81
C GLY A 195 -10.20 4.18 13.68
N LEU A 196 -9.00 4.44 13.16
CA LEU A 196 -7.70 4.18 13.81
C LEU A 196 -6.89 5.46 14.10
N GLY A 197 -7.53 6.63 14.12
CA GLY A 197 -6.90 7.94 14.29
C GLY A 197 -7.50 8.83 15.37
N SER A 198 -8.06 8.26 16.44
CA SER A 198 -8.76 8.99 17.50
C SER A 198 -7.91 10.07 18.21
N ARG A 199 -6.61 9.80 18.33
CA ARG A 199 -5.58 10.67 18.89
C ARG A 199 -4.49 10.91 17.85
N MET A 200 -3.78 12.03 17.94
CA MET A 200 -2.66 12.34 17.03
C MET A 200 -1.51 11.30 17.04
N ASP A 201 -1.33 10.57 18.15
CA ASP A 201 -0.34 9.49 18.29
C ASP A 201 -0.81 8.12 17.79
N ASP A 202 -2.09 7.97 17.42
CA ASP A 202 -2.62 6.74 16.87
C ASP A 202 -2.11 6.48 15.44
N ILE A 203 -2.25 5.23 15.00
CA ILE A 203 -1.66 4.72 13.74
C ILE A 203 -2.16 5.46 12.48
N CYS A 204 -3.40 5.99 12.51
CA CYS A 204 -3.97 6.88 11.48
C CYS A 204 -4.29 8.29 12.02
N GLY A 205 -3.72 8.68 13.15
CA GLY A 205 -3.98 9.95 13.84
C GLY A 205 -3.36 11.17 13.16
N ARG A 206 -4.14 12.21 12.88
CA ARG A 206 -3.64 13.43 12.26
C ARG A 206 -2.86 14.28 13.26
N ASP A 207 -1.60 14.56 12.94
CA ASP A 207 -0.66 15.23 13.84
C ASP A 207 -0.08 16.54 13.30
N TRP A 208 -0.53 17.02 12.13
CA TRP A 208 -0.09 18.29 11.51
C TRP A 208 -1.13 19.43 11.56
N VAL A 209 -2.28 19.25 12.23
CA VAL A 209 -3.33 20.27 12.37
C VAL A 209 -3.82 20.34 13.82
N ALA A 210 -4.19 21.53 14.29
CA ALA A 210 -4.80 21.71 15.61
C ALA A 210 -6.13 20.93 15.72
N GLY A 211 -6.35 20.26 16.86
CA GLY A 211 -7.47 19.34 17.04
C GLY A 211 -7.26 17.92 16.49
N GLY A 212 -6.30 17.72 15.57
CA GLY A 212 -5.95 16.40 15.04
C GLY A 212 -7.09 15.74 14.25
N GLY A 213 -7.63 14.66 14.80
CA GLY A 213 -8.68 13.82 14.19
C GLY A 213 -8.14 12.67 13.34
N ASP A 214 -9.05 11.84 12.83
CA ASP A 214 -8.71 10.68 11.99
C ASP A 214 -8.32 11.10 10.57
N HIS A 215 -7.30 10.46 10.01
CA HIS A 215 -6.81 10.69 8.63
C HIS A 215 -6.75 9.38 7.81
N GLY A 216 -7.43 8.32 8.25
CA GLY A 216 -7.55 7.05 7.54
C GLY A 216 -8.32 7.14 6.21
N ASP A 217 -8.33 6.03 5.47
CA ASP A 217 -9.09 5.83 4.23
C ASP A 217 -10.43 5.11 4.54
N PRO A 218 -11.59 5.77 4.36
CA PRO A 218 -12.88 5.20 4.74
C PRO A 218 -13.36 4.09 3.78
N ASP A 219 -12.85 4.05 2.54
CA ASP A 219 -13.12 2.95 1.61
C ASP A 219 -12.35 1.67 1.96
N LEU A 220 -11.20 1.79 2.63
CA LEU A 220 -10.48 0.64 3.17
C LEU A 220 -11.16 0.12 4.44
N GLU A 221 -11.63 1.02 5.31
CA GLU A 221 -12.49 0.68 6.46
C GLU A 221 -13.75 -0.08 6.00
N GLN A 222 -14.49 0.50 5.04
CA GLN A 222 -15.70 -0.09 4.47
C GLN A 222 -15.43 -1.47 3.87
N ALA A 223 -14.42 -1.60 2.99
CA ALA A 223 -14.10 -2.88 2.36
C ALA A 223 -13.71 -3.98 3.38
N ILE A 224 -12.96 -3.64 4.44
CA ILE A 224 -12.62 -4.59 5.51
C ILE A 224 -13.88 -4.98 6.29
N SER A 225 -14.73 -4.01 6.66
CA SER A 225 -15.98 -4.26 7.39
C SER A 225 -16.95 -5.15 6.59
N ASP A 226 -17.01 -4.95 5.28
CA ASP A 226 -17.85 -5.72 4.36
C ASP A 226 -17.31 -7.16 4.20
N LEU A 227 -16.00 -7.32 3.97
CA LEU A 227 -15.36 -8.65 3.90
C LEU A 227 -15.57 -9.44 5.20
N GLN A 228 -15.37 -8.81 6.36
CA GLN A 228 -15.53 -9.43 7.68
C GLN A 228 -17.00 -9.75 8.05
N ARG A 229 -17.97 -9.18 7.35
CA ARG A 229 -19.42 -9.38 7.57
C ARG A 229 -20.04 -10.38 6.59
N GLU A 230 -19.59 -10.36 5.33
CA GLU A 230 -20.27 -11.03 4.21
C GLU A 230 -19.48 -12.21 3.64
N THR A 231 -18.24 -12.44 4.09
CA THR A 231 -17.35 -13.51 3.59
C THR A 231 -16.65 -14.27 4.70
N GLY A 232 -16.11 -15.45 4.38
CA GLY A 232 -15.19 -16.19 5.24
C GLY A 232 -13.72 -15.77 5.12
N VAL A 233 -13.40 -14.68 4.41
CA VAL A 233 -12.01 -14.31 4.07
C VAL A 233 -11.22 -13.95 5.32
N SER A 234 -10.15 -14.70 5.59
CA SER A 234 -9.23 -14.44 6.69
C SER A 234 -8.33 -13.25 6.36
N ILE A 235 -8.49 -12.14 7.10
CA ILE A 235 -7.65 -10.94 6.99
C ILE A 235 -6.79 -10.80 8.25
N PRO A 236 -5.69 -11.56 8.40
CA PRO A 236 -4.84 -11.50 9.60
C PRO A 236 -4.02 -10.20 9.68
N LEU A 237 -3.82 -9.50 8.56
CA LEU A 237 -2.88 -8.39 8.46
C LEU A 237 -3.30 -7.36 7.41
N VAL A 238 -3.23 -6.08 7.78
CA VAL A 238 -3.41 -4.92 6.90
C VAL A 238 -2.17 -4.02 7.04
N VAL A 239 -1.40 -3.88 5.96
CA VAL A 239 -0.14 -3.14 5.94
C VAL A 239 -0.31 -1.81 5.18
N PHE A 240 0.14 -0.71 5.78
CA PHE A 240 0.10 0.61 5.16
C PHE A 240 1.27 1.50 5.55
N GLY A 241 1.27 2.74 5.07
CA GLY A 241 2.29 3.76 5.33
C GLY A 241 1.64 5.13 5.49
N HIS A 242 2.14 6.14 4.76
CA HIS A 242 1.73 7.55 4.78
C HIS A 242 1.95 8.29 6.12
N MET A 243 1.41 7.75 7.21
CA MET A 243 1.42 8.33 8.54
C MET A 243 2.77 8.08 9.22
N HIS A 244 3.74 8.97 9.01
CA HIS A 244 5.13 8.79 9.47
C HIS A 244 5.24 8.42 10.97
N LYS A 245 6.24 7.58 11.30
CA LYS A 245 6.57 7.16 12.68
C LYS A 245 6.89 8.32 13.63
N SER A 246 7.63 9.32 13.15
CA SER A 246 7.95 10.53 13.93
C SER A 246 6.86 11.58 13.75
N LEU A 247 6.27 12.06 14.85
CA LEU A 247 5.18 13.03 14.81
C LEU A 247 5.69 14.43 14.44
N ALA A 248 4.87 15.16 13.68
CA ALA A 248 5.17 16.49 13.20
C ALA A 248 5.45 17.47 14.35
N TYR A 249 6.37 18.40 14.08
CA TYR A 249 6.88 19.37 15.07
C TYR A 249 7.58 18.72 16.29
N GLY A 250 8.09 17.50 16.13
CA GLY A 250 8.89 16.81 17.17
C GLY A 250 8.07 16.23 18.32
N ARG A 251 6.75 16.05 18.14
CA ARG A 251 5.80 15.72 19.22
C ARG A 251 5.79 14.25 19.66
N GLY A 252 6.93 13.56 19.55
CA GLY A 252 7.09 12.15 19.91
C GLY A 252 6.93 11.18 18.74
N LEU A 253 6.48 9.96 19.07
CA LEU A 253 6.37 8.83 18.13
C LEU A 253 4.93 8.33 18.02
N ARG A 254 4.59 7.83 16.84
CA ARG A 254 3.31 7.18 16.51
C ARG A 254 3.27 5.72 16.95
N LYS A 255 2.09 5.23 17.30
CA LYS A 255 1.79 3.79 17.41
C LYS A 255 1.88 3.15 16.02
N MET A 256 2.84 2.24 15.82
CA MET A 256 3.04 1.59 14.51
C MET A 256 2.18 0.32 14.31
N ILE A 257 1.51 -0.15 15.37
CA ILE A 257 0.57 -1.27 15.34
C ILE A 257 -0.75 -0.88 16.03
N ALA A 258 -1.86 -1.37 15.49
CA ALA A 258 -3.15 -1.45 16.18
C ALA A 258 -3.79 -2.83 15.93
N PHE A 259 -4.79 -3.20 16.73
CA PHE A 259 -5.49 -4.48 16.64
C PHE A 259 -6.97 -4.23 16.36
N GLY A 260 -7.53 -4.95 15.38
CA GLY A 260 -8.95 -4.88 15.02
C GLY A 260 -9.78 -6.01 15.63
N ALA A 261 -11.05 -6.05 15.20
CA ALA A 261 -11.86 -7.25 15.31
C ALA A 261 -11.22 -8.45 14.58
N ASN A 262 -11.70 -9.66 14.87
CA ASN A 262 -11.33 -10.90 14.17
C ASN A 262 -9.81 -11.18 14.12
N ARG A 263 -9.05 -10.67 15.11
CA ARG A 263 -7.58 -10.79 15.25
C ARG A 263 -6.77 -10.12 14.12
N THR A 264 -7.38 -9.27 13.30
CA THR A 264 -6.67 -8.49 12.26
C THR A 264 -5.65 -7.54 12.90
N ILE A 265 -4.39 -7.61 12.45
CA ILE A 265 -3.33 -6.67 12.85
C ILE A 265 -3.23 -5.54 11.81
N TYR A 266 -3.31 -4.30 12.27
CA TYR A 266 -3.03 -3.11 11.48
C TYR A 266 -1.57 -2.69 11.69
N LEU A 267 -0.80 -2.61 10.60
CA LEU A 267 0.63 -2.34 10.64
C LEU A 267 1.01 -1.17 9.74
N ASN A 268 1.71 -0.19 10.30
CA ASN A 268 2.24 0.96 9.61
C ASN A 268 3.77 0.82 9.41
N GLY A 269 4.24 0.88 8.16
CA GLY A 269 5.65 0.80 7.76
C GLY A 269 6.31 2.15 7.42
N ALA A 270 5.68 3.28 7.74
CA ALA A 270 6.17 4.62 7.39
C ALA A 270 7.32 5.13 8.29
N VAL A 271 8.41 4.37 8.36
CA VAL A 271 9.66 4.81 9.02
C VAL A 271 10.40 5.78 8.10
N VAL A 272 10.50 7.05 8.50
CA VAL A 272 11.10 8.14 7.72
C VAL A 272 11.97 9.01 8.64
N PRO A 273 13.23 9.35 8.27
CA PRO A 273 13.96 8.94 7.06
C PRO A 273 14.35 7.45 7.10
N ARG A 274 13.99 6.70 6.05
CA ARG A 274 14.27 5.26 5.96
C ARG A 274 15.75 4.93 5.79
N VAL A 275 16.47 5.79 5.09
CA VAL A 275 17.92 5.66 4.88
C VAL A 275 18.60 6.74 5.70
N LYS A 276 19.45 6.32 6.63
CA LYS A 276 20.41 7.16 7.34
C LYS A 276 21.78 6.90 6.73
N HIS A 277 22.62 7.92 6.63
CA HIS A 277 24.06 7.70 6.49
C HIS A 277 24.61 7.34 7.86
N ALA A 278 25.47 6.33 7.96
CA ALA A 278 26.17 6.05 9.20
C ALA A 278 27.02 7.28 9.55
N GLN A 279 26.83 7.86 10.75
CA GLN A 279 27.74 8.90 11.20
C GLN A 279 29.09 8.27 11.49
N SER A 280 30.17 8.91 11.01
CA SER A 280 31.51 8.58 11.45
C SER A 280 31.62 8.82 12.96
N SER A 281 31.64 7.74 13.74
CA SER A 281 31.89 7.78 15.18
C SER A 281 33.30 8.28 15.51
N ARG A 282 34.18 8.37 14.51
CA ARG A 282 35.39 9.19 14.55
C ARG A 282 35.04 10.64 14.15
N LYS A 283 35.05 11.55 15.13
CA LYS A 283 35.42 12.95 14.87
C LYS A 283 36.94 12.97 14.60
N PRO A 284 37.43 13.39 13.43
CA PRO A 284 38.82 13.80 13.29
C PRO A 284 38.98 15.14 14.02
N ALA A 285 39.85 15.21 15.03
CA ALA A 285 40.24 16.46 15.65
C ALA A 285 41.32 17.13 14.79
N ILE A 286 40.93 17.60 13.59
CA ILE A 286 41.81 18.29 12.64
C ILE A 286 41.14 19.61 12.23
N SER A 287 41.94 20.67 12.20
CA SER A 287 41.52 22.06 11.98
C SER A 287 41.14 22.39 10.54
N THR A 288 40.33 23.43 10.38
CA THR A 288 39.88 23.97 9.09
C THR A 288 41.02 24.65 8.32
N SER A 289 41.65 23.95 7.38
CA SER A 289 42.55 24.57 6.38
C SER A 289 42.74 23.77 5.08
N GLU A 290 42.79 22.44 5.11
CA GLU A 290 43.22 21.62 3.96
C GLU A 290 42.09 20.75 3.37
N GLN A 291 40.99 21.39 2.96
CA GLN A 291 39.84 20.70 2.35
C GLN A 291 39.68 20.97 0.84
N ILE A 292 40.80 21.08 0.13
CA ILE A 292 40.88 21.13 -1.33
C ILE A 292 42.03 20.19 -1.74
N GLY A 293 41.72 19.06 -2.41
CA GLY A 293 42.74 18.16 -2.95
C GLY A 293 42.67 16.67 -2.61
N LEU A 294 41.49 16.07 -2.40
CA LEU A 294 41.37 14.60 -2.38
C LEU A 294 40.08 14.03 -3.02
N GLU A 295 39.47 14.74 -3.98
CA GLU A 295 38.44 14.17 -4.85
C GLU A 295 39.08 13.27 -5.93
N GLY A 296 39.62 12.12 -5.51
CA GLY A 296 40.15 11.14 -6.46
C GLY A 296 41.23 10.21 -5.93
N LEU A 297 40.91 9.35 -4.95
CA LEU A 297 41.53 8.03 -4.73
C LEU A 297 40.78 7.30 -3.59
N GLY A 298 40.25 6.09 -3.86
CA GLY A 298 39.56 5.25 -2.85
C GLY A 298 38.02 5.32 -2.88
N GLY A 299 37.40 4.67 -3.87
CA GLY A 299 35.95 4.64 -4.07
C GLY A 299 35.18 3.70 -3.13
N LEU A 300 35.25 3.93 -1.81
CA LEU A 300 34.43 3.22 -0.81
C LEU A 300 33.05 3.88 -0.66
N MET A 301 31.98 3.09 -0.70
CA MET A 301 30.62 3.53 -0.40
C MET A 301 30.46 3.80 1.10
N VAL A 302 30.16 5.06 1.45
CA VAL A 302 29.77 5.44 2.82
C VAL A 302 28.58 4.56 3.27
N PRO A 303 28.70 3.77 4.35
CA PRO A 303 27.66 2.85 4.77
C PRO A 303 26.31 3.54 5.05
N THR A 304 25.24 2.87 4.64
CA THR A 304 23.86 3.37 4.78
C THR A 304 23.05 2.42 5.65
N SER A 305 22.51 2.94 6.75
CA SER A 305 21.57 2.25 7.63
C SER A 305 20.15 2.38 7.05
N ARG A 306 19.41 1.27 7.00
CA ARG A 306 18.14 1.16 6.25
C ARG A 306 17.06 0.48 7.07
N ALA A 307 15.93 1.16 7.30
CA ALA A 307 14.79 0.57 7.99
C ALA A 307 13.95 -0.33 7.09
N PHE A 308 13.55 -1.47 7.64
CA PHE A 308 12.53 -2.39 7.12
C PHE A 308 11.57 -2.76 8.24
N THR A 309 10.41 -3.30 7.89
CA THR A 309 9.52 -3.98 8.82
C THR A 309 9.38 -5.44 8.40
N ILE A 310 9.91 -6.34 9.22
CA ILE A 310 9.90 -7.79 8.97
C ILE A 310 8.68 -8.40 9.66
N ILE A 311 7.98 -9.25 8.93
CA ILE A 311 6.80 -9.97 9.40
C ILE A 311 7.06 -11.46 9.19
N ASP A 312 7.04 -12.22 10.28
CA ASP A 312 7.03 -13.68 10.24
C ASP A 312 5.60 -14.17 10.40
N LEU A 313 5.14 -14.99 9.45
CA LEU A 313 3.84 -15.65 9.46
C LEU A 313 4.02 -17.17 9.49
N PHE A 314 3.06 -17.87 10.08
CA PHE A 314 2.97 -19.33 10.09
C PHE A 314 1.50 -19.75 9.91
N GLU A 315 1.24 -20.62 8.94
CA GLU A 315 -0.12 -21.05 8.54
C GLU A 315 -1.10 -19.88 8.32
N GLY A 316 -0.61 -18.78 7.73
CA GLY A 316 -1.36 -17.55 7.48
C GLY A 316 -1.47 -16.59 8.67
N ALA A 317 -1.31 -17.07 9.91
CA ALA A 317 -1.30 -16.21 11.10
C ALA A 317 0.03 -15.45 11.26
N VAL A 318 -0.01 -14.24 11.83
CA VAL A 318 1.19 -13.45 12.13
C VAL A 318 1.80 -13.90 13.46
N GLU A 319 3.04 -14.39 13.44
CA GLU A 319 3.78 -14.76 14.65
C GLU A 319 4.61 -13.61 15.23
N LYS A 320 5.22 -12.77 14.38
CA LYS A 320 6.15 -11.72 14.81
C LYS A 320 6.12 -10.55 13.83
N ILE A 321 6.20 -9.33 14.36
CA ILE A 321 6.50 -8.12 13.59
C ILE A 321 7.67 -7.41 14.26
N SER A 322 8.67 -7.03 13.48
CA SER A 322 9.83 -6.24 13.92
C SER A 322 10.08 -5.06 13.00
N GLU A 323 10.40 -3.89 13.58
CA GLU A 323 11.19 -2.89 12.86
C GLU A 323 12.66 -3.28 12.96
N VAL A 324 13.37 -3.29 11.83
CA VAL A 324 14.80 -3.62 11.78
C VAL A 324 15.57 -2.55 11.00
N TRP A 325 16.78 -2.26 11.45
CA TRP A 325 17.73 -1.40 10.75
C TRP A 325 18.91 -2.24 10.27
N VAL A 326 19.21 -2.16 8.97
CA VAL A 326 20.29 -2.91 8.31
C VAL A 326 21.32 -1.92 7.77
N THR A 327 22.57 -2.06 8.20
CA THR A 327 23.71 -1.35 7.62
C THR A 327 24.09 -2.02 6.29
N VAL A 328 24.26 -1.21 5.24
CA VAL A 328 24.65 -1.64 3.90
C VAL A 328 25.85 -0.82 3.44
N GLY A 329 26.98 -1.49 3.21
CA GLY A 329 28.23 -0.91 2.70
C GLY A 329 29.02 -1.95 1.89
N ASP A 330 30.28 -1.66 1.55
CA ASP A 330 31.07 -2.55 0.69
C ASP A 330 31.47 -3.87 1.37
N ALA A 331 31.62 -3.87 2.70
CA ALA A 331 31.88 -5.06 3.50
C ALA A 331 30.69 -6.03 3.55
N GLY A 332 29.48 -5.62 3.14
CA GLY A 332 28.29 -6.44 3.12
C GLY A 332 27.05 -5.78 3.74
N THR A 333 26.20 -6.60 4.35
CA THR A 333 24.94 -6.18 4.98
C THR A 333 24.82 -6.77 6.38
N GLU A 334 24.64 -5.92 7.39
CA GLU A 334 24.62 -6.31 8.81
C GLU A 334 23.36 -5.77 9.52
N LEU A 335 22.82 -6.54 10.47
CA LEU A 335 21.70 -6.11 11.31
C LEU A 335 22.22 -5.18 12.41
N GLU A 336 21.88 -3.90 12.33
CA GLU A 336 22.26 -2.86 13.29
C GLU A 336 21.33 -2.86 14.51
N GLN A 337 20.02 -3.03 14.29
CA GLN A 337 19.00 -3.00 15.35
C GLN A 337 17.79 -3.84 14.96
N GLU A 338 17.22 -4.57 15.93
CA GLU A 338 15.85 -5.11 15.87
C GLU A 338 15.03 -4.54 17.03
N LEU A 339 13.83 -4.04 16.72
CA LEU A 339 12.78 -3.67 17.67
C LEU A 339 11.54 -4.53 17.37
N VAL A 340 11.27 -5.52 18.22
CA VAL A 340 10.07 -6.37 18.11
C VAL A 340 8.84 -5.53 18.49
N LEU A 341 7.96 -5.27 17.53
CA LEU A 341 6.72 -4.50 17.70
C LEU A 341 5.56 -5.40 18.14
N TYR A 342 5.56 -6.65 17.68
CA TYR A 342 4.58 -7.67 18.08
C TYR A 342 5.23 -9.05 18.05
N LYS A 343 4.79 -9.93 18.96
CA LYS A 343 5.10 -11.35 18.96
C LYS A 343 3.89 -12.09 19.54
N GLN A 344 3.39 -13.08 18.81
CA GLN A 344 2.31 -13.94 19.28
C GLN A 344 2.75 -14.63 20.59
N PRO A 345 1.93 -14.61 21.64
CA PRO A 345 2.17 -15.42 22.83
C PRO A 345 2.30 -16.89 22.43
N ARG A 346 3.31 -17.57 22.95
CA ARG A 346 3.32 -19.03 22.90
C ARG A 346 2.31 -19.51 23.93
N GLU A 347 1.27 -20.19 23.47
CA GLU A 347 0.44 -20.99 24.36
C GLU A 347 1.33 -22.07 24.98
N HIS A 348 1.40 -22.10 26.31
CA HIS A 348 2.11 -23.14 27.04
C HIS A 348 1.23 -24.38 27.07
N ILE A 349 1.52 -25.31 26.17
CA ILE A 349 1.05 -26.70 26.19
C ILE A 349 2.05 -27.52 27.00
#